data_AF-A0A3L7LRJ8-F1
#
_entry.id   AF-A0A3L7LRJ8-F1
#
_cell.length_a   1.000
_cell.length_b   1.000
_cell.length_c   1.000
_cell.angle_alpha   90.00
_cell.angle_beta   90.00
_cell.angle_gamma   90.00
#
_symmetry.space_group_name_H-M   'P 1'
#
loop_
_entity.id
_entity.type
_entity.pdbx_description
1 polymer ?
#
loop_
_entity_poly.entity_id
_entity_poly.type
_entity_poly.pdbx_seq_one_letter_code
_entity_poly.pdbx_strand_id
1 'polypeptide(L)'
;KIIALYGMGDHLGYGEWFLDALGYLHDVLEPQGARFIGYWPTDGYEFTSQKAVTPAGDHFVGLALDEVNQYDLSEQRLQQWCEQILGEMAALL
;
A
#
# COMPACT_ATOMS: atom_id res chain seq x y z
N LYS A 1 10.61 10.54 -10.43
CA LYS A 1 9.16 10.80 -10.72
C LYS A 1 8.39 10.60 -9.43
N ILE A 2 7.23 11.23 -9.25
CA ILE A 2 6.33 10.93 -8.12
C ILE A 2 5.55 9.65 -8.47
N ILE A 3 5.51 8.68 -7.56
CA ILE A 3 4.86 7.38 -7.77
C ILE A 3 4.00 7.06 -6.55
N ALA A 4 2.75 6.70 -6.78
CA ALA A 4 1.85 6.13 -5.78
C ALA A 4 1.53 4.69 -6.18
N LEU A 5 1.50 3.77 -5.22
CA LEU A 5 1.27 2.34 -5.46
C LEU A 5 -0.01 1.89 -4.77
N TYR A 6 -0.72 0.94 -5.37
CA TYR A 6 -1.82 0.22 -4.73
C TYR A 6 -1.82 -1.24 -5.18
N GLY A 7 -2.35 -2.12 -4.33
CA GLY A 7 -2.45 -3.55 -4.62
C GLY A 7 -3.67 -4.19 -3.97
N MET A 8 -4.09 -5.32 -4.53
CA MET A 8 -5.14 -6.17 -3.98
C MET A 8 -4.53 -7.49 -3.49
N GLY A 9 -5.09 -8.02 -2.41
CA GLY A 9 -4.71 -9.33 -1.87
C GLY A 9 -5.85 -9.96 -1.07
N ASP A 10 -5.51 -11.03 -0.36
CA ASP A 10 -6.40 -11.74 0.57
C ASP A 10 -5.60 -11.97 1.85
N HIS A 11 -5.84 -11.14 2.85
CA HIS A 11 -5.02 -11.10 4.06
C HIS A 11 -5.25 -12.32 4.98
N LEU A 12 -6.45 -12.91 4.96
CA LEU A 12 -6.77 -14.09 5.76
C LEU A 12 -6.34 -15.39 5.07
N GLY A 13 -6.61 -15.52 3.77
CA GLY A 13 -6.28 -16.72 2.99
C GLY A 13 -4.80 -16.82 2.60
N TYR A 14 -4.13 -15.67 2.42
CA TYR A 14 -2.76 -15.58 1.93
C TYR A 14 -1.91 -14.60 2.76
N GLY A 15 -2.13 -14.51 4.08
CA GLY A 15 -1.39 -13.60 4.98
C GLY A 15 0.14 -13.71 4.92
N GLU A 16 0.69 -14.88 4.57
CA GLU A 16 2.14 -15.10 4.38
C GLU A 16 2.70 -14.46 3.10
N TRP A 17 1.83 -14.03 2.18
CA TRP A 17 2.18 -13.40 0.91
C TRP A 17 1.36 -12.12 0.64
N PHE A 18 0.69 -11.59 1.66
CA PHE A 18 -0.24 -10.47 1.50
C PHE A 18 0.52 -9.26 0.93
N LEU A 19 0.12 -8.87 -0.28
CA LEU A 19 0.69 -7.77 -1.06
C LEU A 19 2.17 -7.89 -1.43
N ASP A 20 2.77 -9.08 -1.40
CA ASP A 20 4.18 -9.28 -1.76
C ASP A 20 4.55 -8.65 -3.12
N ALA A 21 3.67 -8.77 -4.12
CA ALA A 21 3.86 -8.16 -5.44
C ALA A 21 4.01 -6.63 -5.38
N LEU A 22 3.30 -5.96 -4.47
CA LEU A 22 3.40 -4.52 -4.24
C LEU A 22 4.76 -4.16 -3.64
N GLY A 23 5.22 -4.95 -2.67
CA GLY A 23 6.56 -4.84 -2.08
C GLY A 23 7.67 -4.97 -3.13
N TYR A 24 7.60 -6.01 -3.95
CA TYR A 24 8.57 -6.22 -5.03
C TYR A 24 8.58 -5.07 -6.05
N LEU A 25 7.40 -4.52 -6.40
CA LEU A 25 7.33 -3.38 -7.30
C LEU A 25 7.98 -2.13 -6.69
N HIS A 26 7.75 -1.87 -5.40
CA HIS A 26 8.41 -0.79 -4.67
C HIS A 26 9.93 -0.95 -4.69
N ASP A 27 10.45 -2.13 -4.33
CA ASP A 27 11.90 -2.41 -4.28
C ASP A 27 12.59 -2.24 -5.63
N VAL A 28 11.92 -2.58 -6.74
CA VAL A 28 12.45 -2.39 -8.09
C VAL A 28 12.49 -0.91 -8.49
N LEU A 29 11.53 -0.11 -8.02
CA LEU A 29 11.39 1.30 -8.37
C LEU A 29 12.25 2.22 -7.50
N GLU A 30 12.50 1.85 -6.24
CA GLU A 30 13.30 2.64 -5.28
C GLU A 30 14.68 3.05 -5.84
N PRO A 31 15.53 2.15 -6.35
CA PRO A 31 16.86 2.52 -6.84
C PRO A 31 16.83 3.40 -8.11
N GLN A 32 15.66 3.57 -8.75
CA GLN A 32 15.50 4.39 -9.95
C GLN A 32 15.21 5.87 -9.63
N GLY A 33 15.26 6.27 -8.36
CA GLY A 33 14.97 7.64 -7.92
C GLY A 33 13.48 7.97 -7.94
N ALA A 34 12.65 6.96 -7.67
CA ALA A 34 11.23 7.16 -7.40
C ALA A 34 11.05 7.99 -6.12
N ARG A 35 10.11 8.94 -6.15
CA ARG A 35 9.64 9.65 -4.95
C ARG A 35 8.28 9.07 -4.63
N PHE A 36 8.24 8.16 -3.66
CA PHE A 36 7.00 7.48 -3.29
C PHE A 36 6.10 8.36 -2.44
N ILE A 37 4.80 8.22 -2.68
CA ILE A 37 3.69 8.83 -1.95
C ILE A 37 2.60 7.77 -1.75
N GLY A 38 1.67 8.01 -0.83
CA GLY A 38 0.53 7.14 -0.60
C GLY A 38 0.85 5.88 0.20
N TYR A 39 1.77 5.96 1.16
CA TYR A 39 1.93 4.92 2.17
C TYR A 39 0.61 4.72 2.94
N TRP A 40 0.26 3.49 3.28
CA TRP A 40 -1.05 3.15 3.85
C TRP A 40 -0.90 2.42 5.19
N PRO A 41 -1.66 2.76 6.25
CA PRO A 41 -1.51 2.10 7.54
C PRO A 41 -1.75 0.59 7.46
N THR A 42 -0.96 -0.17 8.24
CA THR A 42 -1.13 -1.64 8.40
C THR A 42 -2.29 -2.00 9.33
N ASP A 43 -2.84 -1.01 10.04
CA ASP A 43 -3.99 -1.19 10.94
C ASP A 43 -5.23 -1.69 10.19
N GLY A 44 -5.93 -2.64 10.82
CA GLY A 44 -7.14 -3.24 10.27
C GLY A 44 -6.89 -4.39 9.30
N TYR A 45 -5.67 -4.93 9.25
CA TYR A 45 -5.34 -6.14 8.50
C TYR A 45 -4.71 -7.20 9.42
N GLU A 46 -4.95 -8.49 9.14
CA GLU A 46 -4.25 -9.61 9.77
C GLU A 46 -3.37 -10.29 8.72
N PHE A 47 -2.06 -10.30 8.91
CA PHE A 47 -1.09 -10.86 7.96
C PHE A 47 0.25 -11.12 8.66
N THR A 48 1.16 -11.85 8.00
CA THR A 48 2.51 -12.13 8.52
C THR A 48 3.62 -11.67 7.59
N SER A 49 3.36 -11.55 6.28
CA SER A 49 4.35 -11.02 5.33
C SER A 49 4.82 -9.61 5.70
N GLN A 50 6.12 -9.37 5.53
CA GLN A 50 6.72 -8.05 5.73
C GLN A 50 7.16 -7.42 4.40
N LYS A 51 6.89 -8.06 3.25
CA LYS A 51 7.41 -7.63 1.94
C LYS A 51 6.89 -6.27 1.51
N ALA A 52 5.61 -6.01 1.73
CA ALA A 52 4.98 -4.74 1.38
C ALA A 52 4.99 -3.75 2.55
N VAL A 53 5.65 -4.06 3.67
CA VAL A 53 5.61 -3.25 4.89
C VAL A 53 6.89 -2.43 4.98
N THR A 54 6.75 -1.17 5.38
CA THR A 54 7.87 -0.28 5.66
C THR A 54 8.72 -0.82 6.82
N PRO A 55 10.00 -0.42 6.93
CA PRO A 55 10.86 -0.89 8.03
C PRO A 55 10.34 -0.60 9.45
N ALA A 56 9.46 0.41 9.60
CA ALA A 56 8.83 0.76 10.87
C ALA A 56 7.67 -0.18 11.26
N GLY A 57 7.10 -0.93 10.30
CA GLY A 57 6.01 -1.87 10.53
C GLY A 57 4.61 -1.25 10.54
N ASP A 58 4.50 0.08 10.50
CA ASP A 58 3.24 0.82 10.69
C ASP A 58 2.51 1.14 9.37
N HIS A 59 3.21 1.05 8.23
CA HIS A 59 2.63 1.30 6.91
C HIS A 59 3.03 0.25 5.88
N PHE A 60 2.11 -0.04 4.96
CA PHE A 60 2.39 -0.61 3.66
C PHE A 60 3.00 0.43 2.72
N VAL A 61 3.79 -0.03 1.75
CA VAL A 61 4.44 0.79 0.69
C VAL A 61 3.47 1.40 -0.34
N GLY A 62 2.17 1.18 -0.16
CA GLY A 62 1.08 1.67 -1.02
C GLY A 62 -0.28 1.26 -0.45
N LEU A 63 -1.37 1.68 -1.08
CA LEU A 63 -2.72 1.31 -0.67
C LEU A 63 -2.92 -0.21 -0.72
N ALA A 64 -3.37 -0.76 0.41
CA ALA A 64 -3.78 -2.14 0.55
C ALA A 64 -5.30 -2.26 0.33
N LEU A 65 -5.72 -3.20 -0.51
CA LEU A 65 -7.13 -3.58 -0.70
C LEU A 65 -7.28 -5.08 -0.55
N ASP A 66 -8.43 -5.51 -0.03
CA ASP A 66 -8.78 -6.91 0.09
C ASP A 66 -10.23 -7.11 -0.33
N GLU A 67 -10.42 -7.64 -1.54
CA GLU A 67 -11.74 -7.86 -2.15
C GLU A 67 -12.39 -9.18 -1.69
N VAL A 68 -11.68 -10.00 -0.92
CA VAL A 68 -12.17 -11.30 -0.43
C VAL A 68 -12.80 -11.16 0.96
N ASN A 69 -12.11 -10.45 1.86
CA ASN A 69 -12.48 -10.35 3.27
C ASN A 69 -12.96 -8.95 3.67
N GLN A 70 -12.54 -7.91 2.94
CA GLN A 70 -12.78 -6.51 3.31
C GLN A 70 -13.34 -5.69 2.14
N TYR A 71 -14.09 -6.33 1.24
CA TYR A 71 -14.69 -5.73 0.06
C TYR A 71 -15.44 -4.42 0.37
N ASP A 72 -16.23 -4.42 1.45
CA ASP A 72 -17.04 -3.26 1.85
C ASP A 72 -16.20 -2.03 2.25
N LEU A 73 -14.89 -2.20 2.53
CA LEU A 73 -13.98 -1.11 2.87
C LEU A 73 -13.28 -0.52 1.64
N SER A 74 -13.32 -1.17 0.47
CA SER A 74 -12.50 -0.78 -0.68
C SER A 74 -12.82 0.61 -1.20
N GLU A 75 -14.10 0.96 -1.34
CA GLU A 75 -14.52 2.29 -1.81
C GLU A 75 -14.06 3.39 -0.85
N GLN A 76 -14.27 3.19 0.45
CA GLN A 76 -13.85 4.14 1.49
C GLN A 76 -12.33 4.33 1.48
N ARG A 77 -11.56 3.24 1.42
CA ARG A 77 -10.09 3.28 1.42
C ARG A 77 -9.55 3.96 0.18
N LEU A 78 -10.11 3.67 -1.00
CA LEU A 78 -9.75 4.32 -2.25
C LEU A 78 -9.98 5.82 -2.20
N GLN A 79 -11.13 6.27 -1.69
CA GLN A 79 -11.43 7.69 -1.58
C GLN A 79 -10.43 8.40 -0.65
N GLN A 80 -10.23 7.85 0.56
CA GLN A 80 -9.28 8.40 1.54
C GLN A 80 -7.86 8.47 0.96
N TRP A 81 -7.41 7.41 0.29
CA TRP A 81 -6.09 7.34 -0.29
C TRP A 81 -5.92 8.32 -1.45
N CYS A 82 -6.95 8.51 -2.30
CA CYS A 82 -6.91 9.50 -3.38
C CYS A 82 -6.75 10.93 -2.83
N GLU A 83 -7.47 11.28 -1.76
CA GLU A 83 -7.32 12.57 -1.07
C GLU A 83 -5.91 12.75 -0.50
N GLN A 84 -5.36 11.69 0.13
CA GLN A 84 -4.00 11.67 0.65
C GLN A 84 -2.96 11.94 -0.45
N ILE A 85 -2.96 11.17 -1.53
CA ILE A 85 -1.94 11.30 -2.59
C ILE A 85 -2.04 12.64 -3.33
N LEU A 86 -3.22 13.24 -3.43
CA LEU A 86 -3.39 14.58 -3.99
C LEU A 86 -2.69 15.63 -3.12
N GLY A 87 -2.88 15.56 -1.80
CA GLY A 87 -2.23 16.46 -0.84
C GLY A 87 -0.71 16.26 -0.82
N GLU A 88 -0.26 15.00 -0.77
CA GLU A 88 1.15 14.67 -0.81
C GLU A 88 1.78 15.16 -2.12
N MET A 89 1.22 14.81 -3.29
CA MET A 89 1.73 15.26 -4.59
C MET A 89 1.85 16.79 -4.67
N ALA A 90 0.85 17.53 -4.21
CA ALA A 90 0.86 18.99 -4.20
C ALA A 90 2.01 19.57 -3.35
N ALA A 91 2.36 18.92 -2.23
CA ALA A 91 3.49 19.34 -1.38
C ALA A 91 4.88 19.04 -1.98
N LEU A 92 4.95 18.24 -3.05
CA LEU A 92 6.21 17.87 -3.72
C LEU A 92 6.45 18.65 -5.03
N LEU A 93 5.44 19.38 -5.51
CA LEU A 93 5.50 20.27 -6.67
C LEU A 93 6.04 21.65 -6.29
#